data_AF-A0A9P6FHY3-F1
#
_entry.id   AF-A0A9P6FHY3-F1
#
_cell.length_a   1.000
_cell.length_b   1.000
_cell.length_c   1.000
_cell.angle_alpha   90.00
_cell.angle_beta   90.00
_cell.angle_gamma   90.00
#
_symmetry.space_group_name_H-M   'P 1'
#
loop_
_entity.id
_entity.type
_entity.pdbx_description
1 polymer ?
#
loop_
_entity_poly.entity_id
_entity_poly.type
_entity_poly.pdbx_seq_one_letter_code
_entity_poly.pdbx_strand_id
1 'polypeptide(L)'
;MSAACKHGLRQDLRSALYRWANLVVPSQSIGITSTSSSFSTRGSLLISRLRPQPQHLQTRAFSRLPIRASTAFIVKNDESLWTPQRYSLHTDSGIDLPQPPIKRPLIRYTPPGPPPIDQKHQTLTLYTITPIPESQLEDLREELFLGLVKFDITGRIYLAKDGVNLHVCTPIQHAEFLRSSLQTIVLDRFGKGPDGAIWNVSCDQPGERVFRKLKVAVKKQLVVDGRLDQWAIGDSEAPQYLEPEEFHKRLDQVGDKSLLIDMRNHFENEVGTFKTAVKMDCTTFKENMDLLDELLEGRDKSKEVLMVCTGGIRCSVSGRYLRQKGFEDVKMLKGGITSYGRYVKSKPEIKSHFVGKNFTFDGRRGERITEDVISSCHQCSTPHDNITNCANTRCHALFIQCPTCSQKWNNTCGPECHHAVETGCGPAVTKPYDYHTQVRPGSLLTTEISKAA
;
A
#
# COMPACT_ATOMS: atom_id res chain seq x y z
N MET A 1 54.81 30.79 17.76
CA MET A 1 55.80 29.69 17.79
C MET A 1 55.05 28.40 17.50
N SER A 2 55.07 27.94 16.24
CA SER A 2 55.65 26.67 15.76
C SER A 2 54.89 25.42 16.26
N ALA A 3 54.05 24.72 15.49
CA ALA A 3 54.25 23.90 14.29
C ALA A 3 54.57 22.40 14.56
N ALA A 4 53.76 21.53 13.91
CA ALA A 4 53.94 20.11 13.55
C ALA A 4 53.90 19.05 14.70
N CYS A 5 53.39 17.82 14.55
CA CYS A 5 53.15 17.00 13.36
C CYS A 5 52.10 15.87 13.57
N LYS A 6 51.68 15.28 12.45
CA LYS A 6 50.65 14.27 12.15
C LYS A 6 50.98 12.83 12.63
N HIS A 7 49.96 12.02 12.92
CA HIS A 7 49.53 10.83 12.13
C HIS A 7 48.63 9.86 12.92
N GLY A 8 47.55 9.38 12.27
CA GLY A 8 47.02 8.02 12.50
C GLY A 8 45.56 7.91 12.97
N LEU A 9 44.58 8.08 12.07
CA LEU A 9 43.22 7.56 12.24
C LEU A 9 42.60 7.27 10.87
N ARG A 10 42.95 6.10 10.32
CA ARG A 10 42.24 5.42 9.24
C ARG A 10 42.32 3.93 9.52
N GLN A 11 41.36 3.41 10.27
CA GLN A 11 40.89 2.02 10.27
C GLN A 11 39.88 1.84 11.41
N ASP A 12 38.57 2.02 11.14
CA ASP A 12 37.52 1.24 11.81
C ASP A 12 36.12 1.44 11.21
N LEU A 13 35.99 1.17 9.89
CA LEU A 13 34.69 1.06 9.22
C LEU A 13 34.51 -0.29 8.49
N ARG A 14 35.42 -1.25 8.69
CA ARG A 14 35.35 -2.60 8.11
C ARG A 14 34.83 -3.68 9.08
N SER A 15 34.71 -3.35 10.36
CA SER A 15 34.35 -4.28 11.44
C SER A 15 32.84 -4.42 11.68
N ALA A 16 32.00 -3.56 11.07
CA ALA A 16 30.53 -3.65 11.17
C ALA A 16 29.86 -4.49 10.06
N LEU A 17 30.51 -4.66 8.90
CA LEU A 17 29.95 -5.40 7.76
C LEU A 17 30.11 -6.93 7.86
N TYR A 18 31.00 -7.42 8.72
CA TYR A 18 31.29 -8.86 8.83
C TYR A 18 30.33 -9.64 9.77
N ARG A 19 29.41 -8.98 10.47
CA ARG A 19 28.42 -9.66 11.34
C ARG A 19 27.14 -10.09 10.62
N TRP A 20 26.98 -9.75 9.33
CA TRP A 20 25.76 -10.05 8.57
C TRP A 20 25.77 -11.45 7.91
N ALA A 21 26.91 -12.14 7.86
CA ALA A 21 27.08 -13.37 7.07
C ALA A 21 27.06 -14.70 7.86
N ASN A 22 26.97 -14.70 9.20
CA ASN A 22 27.19 -15.92 10.01
C ASN A 22 26.12 -16.18 11.08
N LEU A 23 24.84 -16.10 10.72
CA LEU A 23 23.79 -16.75 11.50
C LEU A 23 22.89 -17.54 10.54
N VAL A 24 22.70 -18.82 10.87
CA VAL A 24 21.88 -19.86 10.20
C VAL A 24 22.60 -20.75 9.16
N VAL A 25 23.47 -21.65 9.63
CA VAL A 25 23.51 -23.05 9.18
C VAL A 25 23.88 -23.94 10.40
N PRO A 26 23.08 -24.93 10.82
CA PRO A 26 23.50 -25.90 11.82
C PRO A 26 24.47 -26.92 11.18
N SER A 27 25.67 -27.02 11.72
CA SER A 27 26.66 -28.02 11.37
C SER A 27 26.22 -29.41 11.82
N GLN A 28 25.98 -30.33 10.88
CA GLN A 28 26.10 -31.76 11.15
C GLN A 28 27.43 -32.26 10.58
N SER A 29 28.31 -32.64 11.49
CA SER A 29 29.58 -33.31 11.27
C SER A 29 29.36 -34.79 10.96
N ILE A 30 29.77 -35.26 9.78
CA ILE A 30 30.03 -36.68 9.53
C ILE A 30 31.40 -36.78 8.85
N GLY A 31 32.25 -37.61 9.44
CA GLY A 31 33.69 -37.70 9.20
C GLY A 31 34.08 -38.24 7.82
N ILE A 32 35.23 -37.78 7.36
CA ILE A 32 35.94 -38.30 6.20
C ILE A 32 36.79 -39.48 6.68
N THR A 33 36.47 -40.68 6.20
CA THR A 33 37.41 -41.81 6.15
C THR A 33 37.88 -42.00 4.71
N SER A 34 39.19 -41.93 4.54
CA SER A 34 39.94 -42.17 3.31
C SER A 34 39.89 -43.64 2.90
N THR A 35 39.60 -43.91 1.62
CA THR A 35 40.14 -45.08 0.92
C THR A 35 40.36 -44.77 -0.55
N SER A 36 41.60 -45.01 -0.97
CA SER A 36 42.14 -45.00 -2.32
C SER A 36 41.45 -45.98 -3.28
N SER A 37 41.27 -45.59 -4.54
CA SER A 37 41.63 -46.46 -5.67
C SER A 37 41.69 -45.68 -6.99
N SER A 38 42.74 -46.02 -7.73
CA SER A 38 43.22 -45.60 -9.03
C SER A 38 42.28 -45.90 -10.20
N PHE A 39 42.35 -45.11 -11.28
CA PHE A 39 42.40 -45.51 -12.71
C PHE A 39 42.51 -44.21 -13.55
N SER A 40 43.69 -43.81 -14.03
CA SER A 40 44.34 -44.17 -15.31
C SER A 40 43.74 -43.52 -16.58
N THR A 41 44.37 -42.41 -16.97
CA THR A 41 44.97 -42.07 -18.29
C THR A 41 44.20 -42.10 -19.62
N ARG A 42 44.26 -40.93 -20.31
CA ARG A 42 44.54 -40.64 -21.75
C ARG A 42 43.54 -39.60 -22.28
N GLY A 43 43.89 -38.53 -22.99
CA GLY A 43 45.18 -38.03 -23.46
C GLY A 43 44.97 -36.77 -24.32
N SER A 44 45.93 -35.85 -24.19
CA SER A 44 46.54 -34.98 -25.21
C SER A 44 45.74 -33.91 -25.99
N LEU A 45 46.20 -32.68 -25.76
CA LEU A 45 46.16 -31.49 -26.63
C LEU A 45 46.74 -31.75 -28.03
N LEU A 46 46.24 -31.04 -29.05
CA LEU A 46 47.10 -30.23 -29.93
C LEU A 46 46.35 -29.22 -30.82
N ILE A 47 47.05 -28.11 -31.00
CA ILE A 47 46.74 -26.84 -31.66
C ILE A 47 46.83 -26.97 -33.19
N SER A 48 45.99 -26.26 -33.96
CA SER A 48 46.45 -25.41 -35.08
C SER A 48 45.32 -24.63 -35.77
N ARG A 49 45.71 -23.43 -36.21
CA ARG A 49 44.93 -22.40 -36.91
C ARG A 49 44.68 -22.80 -38.38
N LEU A 50 43.59 -22.30 -38.98
CA LEU A 50 43.57 -21.40 -40.16
C LEU A 50 42.14 -21.30 -40.77
N ARG A 51 41.76 -20.06 -41.13
CA ARG A 51 40.57 -19.65 -41.92
C ARG A 51 40.74 -20.07 -43.42
N PRO A 52 39.81 -19.83 -44.39
CA PRO A 52 38.50 -19.13 -44.37
C PRO A 52 37.32 -19.85 -45.10
N GLN A 53 36.12 -19.26 -44.96
CA GLN A 53 34.92 -19.43 -45.82
C GLN A 53 35.18 -19.09 -47.32
N PRO A 54 34.22 -19.22 -48.29
CA PRO A 54 32.77 -19.48 -48.21
C PRO A 54 32.23 -20.49 -49.26
N GLN A 55 30.94 -20.85 -49.22
CA GLN A 55 30.08 -20.86 -50.41
C GLN A 55 28.59 -21.08 -50.07
N HIS A 56 27.77 -20.32 -50.79
CA HIS A 56 26.32 -20.24 -50.78
C HIS A 56 25.65 -21.56 -51.18
N LEU A 57 24.47 -21.85 -50.62
CA LEU A 57 23.31 -22.23 -51.45
C LEU A 57 21.99 -22.11 -50.66
N GLN A 58 21.03 -21.51 -51.35
CA GLN A 58 19.71 -21.12 -50.90
C GLN A 58 18.71 -22.27 -50.92
N THR A 59 17.73 -22.14 -50.01
CA THR A 59 16.31 -22.53 -50.13
C THR A 59 15.92 -24.00 -50.30
N ARG A 60 15.19 -24.52 -49.30
CA ARG A 60 13.76 -24.86 -49.46
C ARG A 60 13.08 -25.08 -48.10
N ALA A 61 11.85 -24.59 -48.05
CA ALA A 61 10.97 -24.58 -46.90
C ALA A 61 10.47 -25.98 -46.52
N PHE A 62 10.36 -26.24 -45.22
CA PHE A 62 9.35 -27.14 -44.67
C PHE A 62 8.78 -26.55 -43.37
N SER A 63 7.47 -26.40 -43.39
CA SER A 63 6.58 -26.10 -42.27
C SER A 63 6.66 -27.18 -41.17
N ARG A 64 6.70 -26.76 -39.89
CA ARG A 64 5.76 -27.15 -38.80
C ARG A 64 6.38 -26.94 -37.40
N LEU A 65 5.57 -26.30 -36.53
CA LEU A 65 5.62 -26.26 -35.04
C LEU A 65 6.70 -25.41 -34.34
N PRO A 66 6.32 -24.38 -33.54
CA PRO A 66 7.20 -23.84 -32.51
C PRO A 66 7.01 -24.61 -31.20
N ILE A 67 7.96 -25.50 -30.89
CA ILE A 67 8.17 -25.94 -29.51
C ILE A 67 8.82 -24.76 -28.76
N ARG A 68 8.07 -24.14 -27.85
CA ARG A 68 8.60 -23.17 -26.88
C ARG A 68 9.50 -23.91 -25.88
N ALA A 69 10.80 -23.90 -26.12
CA ALA A 69 11.78 -24.11 -25.05
C ALA A 69 11.91 -22.81 -24.26
N SER A 70 11.21 -22.72 -23.14
CA SER A 70 11.35 -21.62 -22.18
C SER A 70 12.63 -21.86 -21.38
N THR A 71 13.76 -21.32 -21.83
CA THR A 71 14.97 -21.30 -21.03
C THR A 71 14.77 -20.29 -19.90
N ALA A 72 14.48 -20.80 -18.70
CA ALA A 72 14.45 -20.03 -17.47
C ALA A 72 15.88 -19.58 -17.14
N PHE A 73 16.17 -18.29 -17.31
CA PHE A 73 17.37 -17.70 -16.73
C PHE A 73 17.08 -17.37 -15.28
N ILE A 74 17.50 -18.29 -14.40
CA ILE A 74 17.68 -18.06 -12.97
C ILE A 74 18.74 -16.96 -12.83
N VAL A 75 18.42 -15.87 -12.16
CA VAL A 75 19.41 -14.86 -11.76
C VAL A 75 20.36 -15.53 -10.78
N LYS A 76 21.56 -15.88 -11.24
CA LYS A 76 22.68 -16.22 -10.35
C LYS A 76 23.13 -14.94 -9.66
N ASN A 77 23.23 -15.00 -8.33
CA ASN A 77 23.86 -13.98 -7.51
C ASN A 77 25.28 -13.73 -8.03
N ASP A 78 25.51 -12.52 -8.53
CA ASP A 78 26.84 -11.98 -8.70
C ASP A 78 26.91 -10.73 -7.82
N GLU A 79 27.45 -10.88 -6.61
CA GLU A 79 27.60 -9.80 -5.62
C GLU A 79 28.72 -8.80 -6.00
N SER A 80 29.20 -8.80 -7.24
CA SER A 80 30.35 -7.99 -7.67
C SER A 80 30.01 -6.80 -8.58
N LEU A 81 28.75 -6.58 -8.93
CA LEU A 81 28.33 -5.44 -9.74
C LEU A 81 27.46 -4.50 -8.89
N TRP A 82 28.04 -3.37 -8.48
CA TRP A 82 27.41 -2.08 -8.13
C TRP A 82 28.22 -1.37 -7.02
N THR A 83 29.33 -0.74 -7.42
CA THR A 83 29.77 0.49 -6.76
C THR A 83 29.57 1.62 -7.77
N PRO A 84 28.76 2.65 -7.49
CA PRO A 84 28.72 3.82 -8.35
C PRO A 84 30.02 4.60 -8.15
N GLN A 85 31.02 4.37 -9.01
CA GLN A 85 32.17 5.27 -9.09
C GLN A 85 31.70 6.60 -9.69
N ARG A 86 31.71 7.66 -8.87
CA ARG A 86 31.56 9.04 -9.35
C ARG A 86 32.79 9.40 -10.20
N TYR A 87 32.60 9.58 -11.49
CA TYR A 87 33.53 10.34 -12.31
C TYR A 87 32.95 11.75 -12.48
N SER A 88 33.53 12.72 -11.77
CA SER A 88 33.31 14.14 -12.05
C SER A 88 34.24 14.52 -13.21
N LEU A 89 33.67 14.70 -14.41
CA LEU A 89 34.38 15.38 -15.49
C LEU A 89 34.32 16.88 -15.20
N HIS A 90 35.40 17.43 -14.65
CA HIS A 90 35.58 18.87 -14.57
C HIS A 90 35.92 19.39 -15.97
N THR A 91 35.02 20.15 -16.59
CA THR A 91 35.34 21.02 -17.72
C THR A 91 35.62 22.43 -17.20
N ASP A 92 36.73 23.04 -17.62
CA ASP A 92 37.23 24.36 -17.17
C ASP A 92 36.31 25.57 -17.48
N SER A 93 35.09 25.35 -17.94
CA SER A 93 34.05 26.36 -18.05
C SER A 93 33.00 26.09 -16.97
N GLY A 94 33.02 26.88 -15.89
CA GLY A 94 32.17 26.74 -14.69
C GLY A 94 30.66 26.94 -14.91
N ILE A 95 30.09 26.21 -15.85
CA ILE A 95 28.66 26.08 -16.08
C ILE A 95 28.36 24.59 -15.89
N ASP A 96 27.86 24.22 -14.71
CA ASP A 96 27.27 22.89 -14.48
C ASP A 96 26.01 22.80 -15.34
N LEU A 97 26.13 22.19 -16.51
CA LEU A 97 24.97 21.80 -17.30
C LEU A 97 24.19 20.76 -16.50
N PRO A 98 22.86 20.89 -16.35
CA PRO A 98 22.06 19.88 -15.68
C PRO A 98 22.26 18.55 -16.41
N GLN A 99 22.89 17.60 -15.73
CA GLN A 99 23.10 16.25 -16.28
C GLN A 99 21.73 15.68 -16.63
N PRO A 100 21.55 15.10 -17.84
CA PRO A 100 20.30 14.47 -18.19
C PRO A 100 19.99 13.41 -17.14
N PRO A 101 18.71 13.27 -16.70
CA PRO A 101 18.36 12.30 -15.69
C PRO A 101 18.82 10.91 -16.14
N ILE A 102 19.64 10.26 -15.32
CA ILE A 102 20.11 8.91 -15.59
C ILE A 102 18.89 8.03 -15.83
N LYS A 103 18.76 7.48 -17.05
CA LYS A 103 17.68 6.53 -17.36
C LYS A 103 17.91 5.28 -16.52
N ARG A 104 17.14 5.14 -15.44
CA ARG A 104 17.18 3.97 -14.56
C ARG A 104 16.81 2.72 -15.37
N PRO A 105 17.51 1.58 -15.17
CA PRO A 105 17.19 0.34 -15.87
C PRO A 105 15.77 -0.12 -15.52
N LEU A 106 15.05 -0.66 -16.51
CA LEU A 106 13.71 -1.17 -16.30
C LEU A 106 13.78 -2.49 -15.50
N ILE A 107 13.36 -2.47 -14.24
CA ILE A 107 13.24 -3.70 -13.43
C ILE A 107 12.04 -4.49 -13.96
N ARG A 108 12.30 -5.64 -14.59
CA ARG A 108 11.24 -6.59 -14.98
C ARG A 108 10.78 -7.35 -13.75
N TYR A 109 9.56 -7.08 -13.32
CA TYR A 109 8.91 -7.78 -12.21
C TYR A 109 7.75 -8.63 -12.71
N THR A 110 7.83 -9.92 -12.44
CA THR A 110 6.72 -10.85 -12.60
C THR A 110 6.03 -10.98 -11.25
N PRO A 111 4.74 -10.62 -11.13
CA PRO A 111 3.98 -10.84 -9.91
C PRO A 111 4.06 -12.30 -9.47
N PRO A 112 4.08 -12.57 -8.14
CA PRO A 112 4.16 -13.94 -7.66
C PRO A 112 2.93 -14.73 -8.10
N GLY A 113 3.16 -15.99 -8.48
CA GLY A 113 2.10 -16.98 -8.70
C GLY A 113 1.32 -17.27 -7.42
N PRO A 114 0.25 -18.11 -7.44
CA PRO A 114 -0.51 -18.44 -6.23
C PRO A 114 0.40 -18.86 -5.07
N PRO A 115 0.11 -18.45 -3.82
CA PRO A 115 0.95 -18.81 -2.70
C PRO A 115 0.90 -20.34 -2.48
N PRO A 116 1.93 -20.95 -1.89
CA PRO A 116 1.85 -22.31 -1.35
C PRO A 116 0.65 -22.46 -0.41
N ILE A 117 0.00 -23.63 -0.45
CA ILE A 117 -1.24 -23.92 0.30
C ILE A 117 -1.08 -23.65 1.81
N ASP A 118 0.11 -23.94 2.33
CA ASP A 118 0.41 -23.92 3.76
C ASP A 118 0.94 -22.54 4.21
N GLN A 119 1.26 -21.66 3.26
CA GLN A 119 1.86 -20.37 3.55
C GLN A 119 0.81 -19.32 3.91
N LYS A 120 0.66 -19.11 5.21
CA LYS A 120 -0.18 -18.05 5.75
C LYS A 120 0.51 -16.68 5.63
N HIS A 121 -0.32 -15.67 5.37
CA HIS A 121 0.09 -14.29 5.19
C HIS A 121 -0.55 -13.37 6.24
N GLN A 122 0.18 -12.34 6.65
CA GLN A 122 -0.30 -11.27 7.50
C GLN A 122 -0.42 -9.97 6.71
N THR A 123 -1.54 -9.27 6.89
CA THR A 123 -1.77 -7.95 6.29
C THR A 123 -1.39 -6.86 7.27
N LEU A 124 -0.50 -5.97 6.84
CA LEU A 124 0.05 -4.87 7.61
C LEU A 124 -0.20 -3.55 6.89
N THR A 125 -0.60 -2.55 7.66
CA THR A 125 -0.64 -1.16 7.20
C THR A 125 0.28 -0.32 8.05
N LEU A 126 0.93 0.65 7.42
CA LEU A 126 1.70 1.68 8.11
C LEU A 126 1.44 3.00 7.41
N TYR A 127 1.31 4.07 8.18
CA TYR A 127 1.58 5.39 7.66
C TYR A 127 2.46 6.18 8.62
N THR A 128 3.25 7.10 8.07
CA THR A 128 4.07 8.04 8.82
C THR A 128 4.10 9.35 8.05
N ILE A 129 3.84 10.45 8.75
CA ILE A 129 3.97 11.81 8.23
C ILE A 129 5.40 12.26 8.53
N THR A 130 6.33 11.87 7.68
CA THR A 130 7.76 12.15 7.84
C THR A 130 8.24 12.88 6.60
N PRO A 131 8.79 14.10 6.71
CA PRO A 131 9.37 14.78 5.56
C PRO A 131 10.47 13.94 4.89
N ILE A 132 10.31 13.65 3.60
CA ILE A 132 11.30 12.95 2.78
C ILE A 132 11.73 13.88 1.65
N PRO A 133 13.04 14.16 1.50
CA PRO A 133 13.52 15.00 0.41
C PRO A 133 13.10 14.44 -0.96
N GLU A 134 12.55 15.29 -1.82
CA GLU A 134 12.06 14.87 -3.14
C GLU A 134 13.15 14.19 -3.98
N SER A 135 14.40 14.64 -3.84
CA SER A 135 15.58 14.05 -4.48
C SER A 135 15.86 12.60 -4.05
N GLN A 136 15.34 12.13 -2.91
CA GLN A 136 15.53 10.77 -2.40
C GLN A 136 14.33 9.86 -2.65
N LEU A 137 13.18 10.36 -3.11
CA LEU A 137 11.95 9.58 -3.25
C LEU A 137 12.07 8.42 -4.25
N GLU A 138 12.69 8.67 -5.41
CA GLU A 138 12.86 7.62 -6.43
C GLU A 138 13.89 6.56 -6.01
N ASP A 139 14.95 6.96 -5.31
CA ASP A 139 15.92 6.01 -4.75
C ASP A 139 15.29 5.15 -3.67
N LEU A 140 14.53 5.76 -2.76
CA LEU A 140 13.77 5.06 -1.72
C LEU A 140 12.74 4.10 -2.33
N ARG A 141 12.05 4.52 -3.40
CA ARG A 141 11.09 3.67 -4.13
C ARG A 141 11.78 2.40 -4.64
N GLU A 142 12.96 2.55 -5.24
CA GLU A 142 13.73 1.45 -5.81
C GLU A 142 14.30 0.52 -4.73
N GLU A 143 14.88 1.10 -3.68
CA GLU A 143 15.41 0.38 -2.51
C GLU A 143 14.32 -0.47 -1.84
N LEU A 144 13.15 0.11 -1.56
CA LEU A 144 12.01 -0.62 -1.00
C LEU A 144 11.49 -1.70 -1.95
N PHE A 145 11.40 -1.41 -3.25
CA PHE A 145 10.92 -2.39 -4.21
C PHE A 145 11.84 -3.61 -4.29
N LEU A 146 13.14 -3.38 -4.49
CA LEU A 146 14.15 -4.44 -4.60
C LEU A 146 14.34 -5.19 -3.27
N GLY A 147 14.28 -4.48 -2.15
CA GLY A 147 14.41 -5.06 -0.82
C GLY A 147 13.25 -6.00 -0.46
N LEU A 148 12.03 -5.68 -0.89
CA LEU A 148 10.82 -6.41 -0.48
C LEU A 148 10.34 -7.47 -1.48
N VAL A 149 10.58 -7.27 -2.78
CA VAL A 149 10.06 -8.15 -3.84
C VAL A 149 10.54 -9.61 -3.71
N LYS A 150 11.73 -9.82 -3.14
CA LYS A 150 12.34 -11.15 -2.95
C LYS A 150 11.73 -11.98 -1.82
N PHE A 151 10.79 -11.42 -1.04
CA PHE A 151 10.18 -12.06 0.13
C PHE A 151 8.69 -12.38 -0.04
N ASP A 152 8.20 -12.44 -1.28
CA ASP A 152 6.77 -12.62 -1.61
C ASP A 152 5.85 -11.57 -0.94
N ILE A 153 6.39 -10.37 -0.70
CA ILE A 153 5.63 -9.25 -0.15
C ILE A 153 4.81 -8.65 -1.30
N THR A 154 3.51 -8.53 -1.09
CA THR A 154 2.57 -7.95 -2.05
C THR A 154 1.81 -6.78 -1.44
N GLY A 155 1.20 -5.93 -2.27
CA GLY A 155 0.46 -4.76 -1.81
C GLY A 155 0.99 -3.46 -2.37
N ARG A 156 0.75 -2.36 -1.67
CA ARG A 156 0.99 -1.00 -2.16
C ARG A 156 1.77 -0.21 -1.13
N ILE A 157 2.81 0.48 -1.59
CA ILE A 157 3.58 1.44 -0.82
C ILE A 157 3.59 2.73 -1.64
N TYR A 158 3.10 3.80 -1.03
CA TYR A 158 3.11 5.14 -1.59
C TYR A 158 4.09 5.99 -0.81
N LEU A 159 4.96 6.66 -1.56
CA LEU A 159 5.95 7.60 -1.06
C LEU A 159 5.56 8.98 -1.56
N ALA A 160 5.64 9.99 -0.70
CA ALA A 160 5.50 11.39 -1.09
C ALA A 160 6.47 12.22 -0.27
N LYS A 161 6.63 13.50 -0.60
CA LYS A 161 7.45 14.44 0.19
C LYS A 161 7.04 14.47 1.67
N ASP A 162 5.77 14.20 1.95
CA ASP A 162 5.18 14.24 3.29
C ASP A 162 5.33 12.90 4.06
N GLY A 163 5.85 11.83 3.43
CA GLY A 163 6.18 10.58 4.11
C GLY A 163 5.84 9.30 3.36
N VAL A 164 5.32 8.32 4.10
CA VAL A 164 5.03 6.97 3.59
C VAL A 164 3.65 6.49 4.02
N ASN A 165 2.92 5.88 3.10
CA ASN A 165 1.67 5.16 3.36
C ASN A 165 1.73 3.80 2.68
N LEU A 166 1.53 2.72 3.43
CA LEU A 166 1.57 1.37 2.90
C LEU A 166 0.44 0.50 3.41
N HIS A 167 0.06 -0.42 2.53
CA HIS A 167 -0.85 -1.51 2.81
C HIS A 167 -0.32 -2.74 2.09
N VAL A 168 0.27 -3.65 2.86
CA VAL A 168 1.03 -4.80 2.33
C VAL A 168 0.57 -6.09 2.99
N CYS A 169 0.84 -7.19 2.30
CA CYS A 169 0.60 -8.55 2.76
C CYS A 169 1.91 -9.31 2.61
N THR A 170 2.33 -9.99 3.67
CA THR A 170 3.62 -10.68 3.77
C THR A 170 3.44 -12.06 4.37
N PRO A 171 4.20 -13.09 3.96
CA PRO A 171 4.28 -14.33 4.72
C PRO A 171 4.60 -14.06 6.20
N ILE A 172 3.96 -14.78 7.12
CA ILE A 172 4.12 -14.53 8.57
C ILE A 172 5.61 -14.50 8.98
N GLN A 173 6.39 -15.46 8.49
CA GLN A 173 7.82 -15.59 8.77
C GLN A 173 8.66 -14.37 8.33
N HIS A 174 8.13 -13.53 7.43
CA HIS A 174 8.78 -12.32 6.94
C HIS A 174 8.15 -11.03 7.50
N ALA A 175 7.17 -11.13 8.42
CA ALA A 175 6.54 -9.96 9.02
C ALA A 175 7.55 -9.12 9.82
N GLU A 176 8.41 -9.75 10.61
CA GLU A 176 9.43 -9.05 11.39
C GLU A 176 10.55 -8.47 10.50
N PHE A 177 10.93 -9.21 9.46
CA PHE A 177 11.87 -8.70 8.46
C PHE A 177 11.33 -7.43 7.79
N LEU A 178 10.05 -7.42 7.39
CA LEU A 178 9.39 -6.25 6.81
C LEU A 178 9.38 -5.06 7.78
N ARG A 179 9.03 -5.28 9.06
CA ARG A 179 9.04 -4.23 10.08
C ARG A 179 10.44 -3.64 10.27
N SER A 180 11.44 -4.48 10.46
CA SER A 180 12.84 -4.07 10.60
C SER A 180 13.35 -3.34 9.35
N SER A 181 13.01 -3.83 8.15
CA SER A 181 13.39 -3.16 6.90
C SER A 181 12.80 -1.77 6.79
N LEU A 182 11.51 -1.61 7.11
CA LEU A 182 10.85 -0.29 7.09
C LEU A 182 11.37 0.63 8.21
N GLN A 183 11.68 0.07 9.38
CA GLN A 183 12.33 0.80 10.47
C GLN A 183 13.67 1.37 9.99
N THR A 184 14.55 0.56 9.43
CA THR A 184 15.87 1.00 8.98
C THR A 184 15.83 1.91 7.76
N ILE A 185 15.13 1.50 6.70
CA ILE A 185 15.15 2.19 5.39
C ILE A 185 14.38 3.52 5.44
N VAL A 186 13.33 3.60 6.27
CA VAL A 186 12.47 4.79 6.36
C VAL A 186 12.66 5.52 7.70
N LEU A 187 12.36 4.85 8.81
CA LEU A 187 12.15 5.54 10.10
C LEU A 187 13.46 5.99 10.77
N ASP A 188 14.53 5.20 10.67
CA ASP A 188 15.85 5.56 11.22
C ASP A 188 16.54 6.61 10.34
N ARG A 189 16.28 6.56 9.02
CA ARG A 189 16.89 7.45 8.03
C ARG A 189 16.22 8.83 7.97
N PHE A 190 14.89 8.88 8.03
CA PHE A 190 14.11 10.11 7.86
C PHE A 190 13.37 10.53 9.14
N GLY A 191 13.29 9.67 10.15
CA GLY A 191 12.53 9.89 11.37
C GLY A 191 11.11 9.31 11.31
N LYS A 192 10.46 9.27 12.48
CA LYS A 192 9.07 8.82 12.62
C LYS A 192 8.04 9.93 12.41
N GLY A 193 8.50 11.16 12.17
CA GLY A 193 7.63 12.33 12.10
C GLY A 193 6.99 12.70 13.44
N PRO A 194 6.23 13.81 13.49
CA PRO A 194 5.54 14.28 14.70
C PRO A 194 4.46 13.30 15.19
N ASP A 195 3.80 12.60 14.28
CA ASP A 195 2.70 11.68 14.59
C ASP A 195 3.22 10.29 15.03
N GLY A 196 4.52 10.05 14.87
CA GLY A 196 5.10 8.72 14.93
C GLY A 196 4.70 7.83 13.73
N ALA A 197 5.20 6.60 13.75
CA ALA A 197 4.86 5.59 12.76
C ALA A 197 3.65 4.77 13.26
N ILE A 198 2.50 4.90 12.58
CA ILE A 198 1.26 4.22 12.99
C ILE A 198 1.13 2.90 12.27
N TRP A 199 1.31 1.81 13.01
CA TRP A 199 1.19 0.44 12.52
C TRP A 199 -0.18 -0.15 12.85
N ASN A 200 -0.83 -0.80 11.89
CA ASN A 200 -1.93 -1.71 12.17
C ASN A 200 -1.66 -3.09 11.58
N VAL A 201 -2.00 -4.11 12.38
CA VAL A 201 -2.25 -5.45 11.88
C VAL A 201 -3.70 -5.49 11.47
N SER A 202 -3.95 -5.60 10.16
CA SER A 202 -5.31 -5.48 9.62
C SER A 202 -6.07 -6.80 9.62
N CYS A 203 -5.54 -7.86 10.23
CA CYS A 203 -6.20 -9.16 10.34
C CYS A 203 -5.70 -9.89 11.59
N ASP A 204 -6.61 -10.23 12.50
CA ASP A 204 -6.27 -10.94 13.75
C ASP A 204 -5.71 -12.35 13.47
N GLN A 205 -6.16 -12.98 12.38
CA GLN A 205 -5.69 -14.29 11.95
C GLN A 205 -4.96 -14.20 10.61
N PRO A 206 -3.76 -14.77 10.51
CA PRO A 206 -3.09 -14.92 9.23
C PRO A 206 -3.93 -15.74 8.24
N GLY A 207 -3.98 -15.28 7.00
CA GLY A 207 -4.87 -15.80 5.98
C GLY A 207 -4.18 -16.00 4.65
N GLU A 208 -4.99 -15.97 3.59
CA GLU A 208 -4.51 -16.00 2.23
C GLU A 208 -3.91 -14.66 1.82
N ARG A 209 -3.15 -14.67 0.73
CA ARG A 209 -2.57 -13.45 0.15
C ARG A 209 -3.68 -12.57 -0.47
N VAL A 210 -3.82 -11.35 0.04
CA VAL A 210 -4.91 -10.43 -0.33
C VAL A 210 -4.57 -9.45 -1.46
N PHE A 211 -3.31 -9.42 -1.90
CA PHE A 211 -2.84 -8.60 -3.02
C PHE A 211 -2.22 -9.45 -4.13
N ARG A 212 -2.38 -8.99 -5.37
CA ARG A 212 -1.85 -9.70 -6.55
C ARG A 212 -0.36 -9.43 -6.82
N LYS A 213 0.14 -8.25 -6.43
CA LYS A 213 1.49 -7.79 -6.76
C LYS A 213 1.97 -6.73 -5.79
N LEU A 214 3.28 -6.54 -5.69
CA LEU A 214 3.88 -5.37 -5.04
C LEU A 214 3.85 -4.17 -5.99
N LYS A 215 3.47 -3.01 -5.46
CA LYS A 215 3.57 -1.72 -6.14
C LYS A 215 4.14 -0.70 -5.18
N VAL A 216 5.35 -0.23 -5.44
CA VAL A 216 5.94 0.92 -4.76
C VAL A 216 5.91 2.10 -5.74
N ALA A 217 5.31 3.22 -5.35
CA ALA A 217 5.12 4.36 -6.25
C ALA A 217 5.33 5.68 -5.52
N VAL A 218 6.07 6.59 -6.16
CA VAL A 218 6.13 8.00 -5.74
C VAL A 218 4.83 8.69 -6.18
N LYS A 219 4.29 9.51 -5.29
CA LYS A 219 3.04 10.26 -5.42
C LYS A 219 3.28 11.70 -5.01
N LYS A 220 2.47 12.61 -5.55
CA LYS A 220 2.46 14.02 -5.15
C LYS A 220 1.99 14.19 -3.70
N GLN A 221 1.05 13.35 -3.27
CA GLN A 221 0.49 13.33 -1.91
C GLN A 221 0.27 11.88 -1.47
N LEU A 222 0.37 11.61 -0.17
CA LEU A 222 0.10 10.28 0.41
C LEU A 222 -1.36 9.84 0.26
N VAL A 223 -2.25 10.82 0.40
CA VAL A 223 -3.69 10.74 0.11
C VAL A 223 -4.06 12.01 -0.65
N VAL A 224 -4.84 11.87 -1.72
CA VAL A 224 -5.14 12.99 -2.62
C VAL A 224 -6.31 13.79 -2.05
N ASP A 225 -6.02 14.93 -1.43
CA ASP A 225 -6.99 15.86 -0.82
C ASP A 225 -7.50 16.93 -1.80
N GLY A 226 -6.92 17.00 -3.01
CA GLY A 226 -7.25 17.97 -4.04
C GLY A 226 -6.78 19.41 -3.78
N ARG A 227 -5.96 19.63 -2.74
CA ARG A 227 -5.50 20.94 -2.26
C ARG A 227 -3.99 21.11 -2.42
N LEU A 228 -3.42 20.45 -3.42
CA LEU A 228 -2.01 20.60 -3.77
C LEU A 228 -1.70 22.09 -3.98
N ASP A 229 -0.59 22.56 -3.41
CA ASP A 229 -0.11 23.94 -3.47
C ASP A 229 -0.99 25.00 -2.78
N GLN A 230 -2.09 24.60 -2.13
CA GLN A 230 -2.93 25.49 -1.31
C GLN A 230 -2.54 25.47 0.17
N TRP A 231 -1.99 24.35 0.63
CA TRP A 231 -1.47 24.15 1.98
C TRP A 231 -0.43 23.03 2.02
N ALA A 232 0.34 22.94 3.11
CA ALA A 232 1.24 21.82 3.35
C ALA A 232 0.98 21.17 4.71
N ILE A 233 1.03 19.83 4.73
CA ILE A 233 0.85 19.01 5.94
C ILE A 233 1.82 19.40 7.07
N GLY A 234 3.03 19.85 6.70
CA GLY A 234 4.07 20.29 7.62
C GLY A 234 3.83 21.65 8.28
N ASP A 235 2.88 22.46 7.79
CA ASP A 235 2.63 23.83 8.30
C ASP A 235 1.64 23.85 9.47
N SER A 236 1.18 22.69 9.92
CA SER A 236 0.20 22.55 10.99
C SER A 236 0.67 21.57 12.04
N GLU A 237 0.09 21.66 13.23
CA GLU A 237 0.21 20.64 14.27
C GLU A 237 -0.69 19.43 13.98
N ALA A 238 -0.30 18.28 14.52
CA ALA A 238 -1.08 17.05 14.45
C ALA A 238 -2.41 17.20 15.20
N PRO A 239 -3.49 16.51 14.79
CA PRO A 239 -4.62 16.28 15.69
C PRO A 239 -4.17 15.43 16.89
N GLN A 240 -4.90 15.51 18.00
CA GLN A 240 -4.64 14.65 19.15
C GLN A 240 -5.07 13.21 18.83
N TYR A 241 -4.17 12.27 19.05
CA TYR A 241 -4.41 10.84 18.83
C TYR A 241 -5.01 10.21 20.10
N LEU A 242 -6.23 9.70 20.01
CA LEU A 242 -6.86 8.93 21.07
C LEU A 242 -6.65 7.44 20.83
N GLU A 243 -6.22 6.73 21.86
CA GLU A 243 -6.21 5.26 21.84
C GLU A 243 -7.65 4.72 21.75
N PRO A 244 -7.87 3.51 21.19
CA PRO A 244 -9.21 2.97 21.00
C PRO A 244 -10.12 2.98 22.24
N GLU A 245 -9.55 2.72 23.42
CA GLU A 245 -10.28 2.75 24.68
C GLU A 245 -10.74 4.16 25.08
N GLU A 246 -9.86 5.15 24.95
CA GLU A 246 -10.18 6.54 25.24
C GLU A 246 -11.21 7.07 24.24
N PHE A 247 -11.01 6.75 22.96
CA PHE A 247 -11.96 7.07 21.90
C PHE A 247 -13.34 6.48 22.18
N HIS A 248 -13.41 5.20 22.59
CA HIS A 248 -14.67 4.54 22.95
C HIS A 248 -15.41 5.30 24.05
N LYS A 249 -14.74 5.62 25.16
CA LYS A 249 -15.34 6.41 26.26
C LYS A 249 -15.78 7.79 25.80
N ARG A 250 -15.06 8.41 24.86
CA ARG A 250 -15.41 9.72 24.33
C ARG A 250 -16.66 9.67 23.45
N LEU A 251 -16.91 8.56 22.74
CA LEU A 251 -18.11 8.37 21.91
C LEU A 251 -19.42 8.46 22.70
N ASP A 252 -19.43 8.02 23.97
CA ASP A 252 -20.59 8.14 24.87
C ASP A 252 -20.97 9.61 25.16
N GLN A 253 -20.01 10.52 24.99
CA GLN A 253 -20.15 11.93 25.30
C GLN A 253 -20.33 12.78 24.03
N VAL A 254 -20.46 12.13 22.87
CA VAL A 254 -20.75 12.82 21.60
C VAL A 254 -22.20 13.29 21.58
N GLY A 255 -22.39 14.57 21.34
CA GLY A 255 -23.68 15.25 21.30
C GLY A 255 -23.49 16.68 20.79
N ASP A 256 -24.38 17.60 21.15
CA ASP A 256 -24.43 18.96 20.56
C ASP A 256 -23.12 19.79 20.68
N LYS A 257 -22.23 19.38 21.59
CA LYS A 257 -20.94 20.04 21.87
C LYS A 257 -19.75 19.45 21.11
N SER A 258 -19.89 18.28 20.48
CA SER A 258 -18.79 17.63 19.75
C SER A 258 -19.27 17.00 18.45
N LEU A 259 -18.41 17.00 17.44
CA LEU A 259 -18.74 16.48 16.12
C LEU A 259 -17.90 15.25 15.83
N LEU A 260 -18.54 14.11 15.56
CA LEU A 260 -17.87 12.92 15.04
C LEU A 260 -17.97 12.92 13.51
N ILE A 261 -16.85 12.96 12.81
CA ILE A 261 -16.78 12.98 11.35
C ILE A 261 -16.14 11.69 10.84
N ASP A 262 -16.85 11.00 9.95
CA ASP A 262 -16.31 9.87 9.19
C ASP A 262 -15.71 10.34 7.86
N MET A 263 -14.37 10.37 7.79
CA MET A 263 -13.60 10.82 6.62
C MET A 263 -13.50 9.75 5.52
N ARG A 264 -14.39 8.75 5.54
CA ARG A 264 -14.45 7.68 4.55
C ARG A 264 -15.42 8.00 3.42
N ASN A 265 -15.24 7.30 2.30
CA ASN A 265 -16.13 7.39 1.15
C ASN A 265 -17.49 6.73 1.48
N HIS A 266 -18.54 7.12 0.75
CA HIS A 266 -19.91 6.63 0.96
C HIS A 266 -20.01 5.10 1.02
N PHE A 267 -19.35 4.37 0.11
CA PHE A 267 -19.42 2.90 0.06
C PHE A 267 -18.80 2.23 1.27
N GLU A 268 -17.85 2.89 1.94
CA GLU A 268 -17.24 2.38 3.18
C GLU A 268 -18.20 2.54 4.37
N ASN A 269 -18.96 3.64 4.38
CA ASN A 269 -19.94 3.99 5.41
C ASN A 269 -21.22 3.15 5.27
N GLU A 270 -21.54 2.74 4.03
CA GLU A 270 -22.72 1.94 3.72
C GLU A 270 -22.69 0.56 4.39
N VAL A 271 -21.52 -0.08 4.46
CA VAL A 271 -21.38 -1.42 5.06
C VAL A 271 -21.03 -1.41 6.54
N GLY A 272 -20.59 -0.28 7.09
CA GLY A 272 -20.35 -0.14 8.51
C GLY A 272 -19.99 1.28 8.89
N THR A 273 -20.43 1.73 10.07
CA THR A 273 -20.25 3.11 10.53
C THR A 273 -20.41 3.23 12.04
N PHE A 274 -19.95 4.35 12.60
CA PHE A 274 -20.32 4.76 13.96
C PHE A 274 -21.69 5.42 13.94
N LYS A 275 -22.58 5.04 14.85
CA LYS A 275 -23.99 5.46 14.82
C LYS A 275 -24.20 6.98 14.84
N THR A 276 -23.34 7.72 15.53
CA THR A 276 -23.43 9.18 15.69
C THR A 276 -22.54 9.96 14.72
N ALA A 277 -21.85 9.29 13.80
CA ALA A 277 -20.93 9.95 12.89
C ALA A 277 -21.68 10.69 11.77
N VAL A 278 -21.26 11.92 11.52
CA VAL A 278 -21.56 12.63 10.28
C VAL A 278 -20.79 11.96 9.15
N LYS A 279 -21.53 11.50 8.15
CA LYS A 279 -21.03 10.79 6.97
C LYS A 279 -21.08 11.72 5.79
N MET A 280 -19.97 11.85 5.08
CA MET A 280 -19.93 12.58 3.83
C MET A 280 -20.30 11.69 2.67
N ASP A 281 -21.23 12.17 1.84
CA ASP A 281 -21.69 11.44 0.65
C ASP A 281 -20.77 11.73 -0.54
N CYS A 282 -19.57 11.13 -0.50
CA CYS A 282 -18.51 11.38 -1.48
C CYS A 282 -17.89 10.11 -2.00
N THR A 283 -17.41 10.13 -3.24
CA THR A 283 -16.74 8.99 -3.88
C THR A 283 -15.22 9.03 -3.70
N THR A 284 -14.66 10.23 -3.53
CA THR A 284 -13.23 10.46 -3.38
C THR A 284 -12.89 11.24 -2.11
N PHE A 285 -11.65 11.10 -1.64
CA PHE A 285 -11.15 11.89 -0.51
C PHE A 285 -11.05 13.39 -0.84
N LYS A 286 -10.87 13.75 -2.11
CA LYS A 286 -10.93 15.15 -2.55
C LYS A 286 -12.31 15.75 -2.31
N GLU A 287 -13.36 15.11 -2.81
CA GLU A 287 -14.75 15.52 -2.57
C GLU A 287 -15.08 15.55 -1.07
N ASN A 288 -14.57 14.59 -0.32
CA ASN A 288 -14.71 14.54 1.14
C ASN A 288 -14.18 15.83 1.80
N MET A 289 -13.03 16.33 1.35
CA MET A 289 -12.46 17.57 1.88
C MET A 289 -13.28 18.80 1.49
N ASP A 290 -13.91 18.81 0.32
CA ASP A 290 -14.80 19.90 -0.11
C ASP A 290 -16.07 19.94 0.77
N LEU A 291 -16.68 18.77 1.01
CA LEU A 291 -17.81 18.64 1.94
C LEU A 291 -17.43 18.94 3.40
N LEU A 292 -16.17 18.69 3.78
CA LEU A 292 -15.66 19.03 5.11
C LEU A 292 -15.60 20.56 5.30
N ASP A 293 -15.16 21.31 4.28
CA ASP A 293 -15.19 22.77 4.32
C ASP A 293 -16.63 23.30 4.48
N GLU A 294 -17.59 22.74 3.71
CA GLU A 294 -19.02 23.09 3.82
C GLU A 294 -19.60 22.79 5.20
N LEU A 295 -19.32 21.60 5.75
CA LEU A 295 -19.80 21.16 7.08
C LEU A 295 -19.30 22.07 8.21
N LEU A 296 -18.13 22.67 8.04
CA LEU A 296 -17.45 23.44 9.07
C LEU A 296 -17.60 24.96 8.90
N GLU A 297 -18.21 25.41 7.81
CA GLU A 297 -18.48 26.82 7.57
C GLU A 297 -19.38 27.39 8.67
N GLY A 298 -18.95 28.51 9.28
CA GLY A 298 -19.68 29.16 10.38
C GLY A 298 -19.69 28.39 11.71
N ARG A 299 -19.06 27.21 11.80
CA ARG A 299 -19.01 26.43 13.03
C ARG A 299 -18.05 27.04 14.05
N ASP A 300 -18.43 26.99 15.32
CA ASP A 300 -17.57 27.35 16.45
C ASP A 300 -16.32 26.47 16.48
N LYS A 301 -15.15 27.12 16.34
CA LYS A 301 -13.83 26.48 16.24
C LYS A 301 -13.30 25.96 17.58
N SER A 302 -13.91 26.36 18.70
CA SER A 302 -13.60 25.85 20.03
C SER A 302 -14.28 24.50 20.32
N LYS A 303 -15.31 24.13 19.54
CA LYS A 303 -16.01 22.86 19.71
C LYS A 303 -15.14 21.69 19.27
N GLU A 304 -15.20 20.59 20.02
CA GLU A 304 -14.47 19.37 19.70
C GLU A 304 -14.91 18.76 18.37
N VAL A 305 -13.92 18.28 17.63
CA VAL A 305 -14.07 17.47 16.42
C VAL A 305 -13.33 16.15 16.60
N LEU A 306 -14.07 15.05 16.58
CA LEU A 306 -13.57 13.68 16.56
C LEU A 306 -13.58 13.17 15.13
N MET A 307 -12.49 12.56 14.68
CA MET A 307 -12.35 12.10 13.30
C MET A 307 -12.03 10.60 13.24
N VAL A 308 -12.68 9.90 12.31
CA VAL A 308 -12.44 8.49 12.05
C VAL A 308 -12.27 8.21 10.56
N CYS A 309 -11.42 7.21 10.28
CA CYS A 309 -11.34 6.55 9.00
C CYS A 309 -10.82 5.13 9.21
N THR A 310 -10.62 4.36 8.12
CA THR A 310 -10.21 2.95 8.20
C THR A 310 -8.94 2.73 9.02
N GLY A 311 -7.85 3.45 8.68
CA GLY A 311 -6.51 3.21 9.23
C GLY A 311 -5.82 4.42 9.85
N GLY A 312 -6.42 5.61 9.80
CA GLY A 312 -5.92 6.85 10.42
C GLY A 312 -5.38 7.91 9.46
N ILE A 313 -4.76 7.54 8.33
CA ILE A 313 -4.05 8.50 7.45
C ILE A 313 -4.93 9.67 6.94
N ARG A 314 -6.18 9.41 6.56
CA ARG A 314 -7.10 10.48 6.12
C ARG A 314 -7.40 11.48 7.24
N CYS A 315 -7.54 11.00 8.48
CA CYS A 315 -7.76 11.84 9.66
C CYS A 315 -6.50 12.58 10.09
N SER A 316 -5.30 12.02 9.88
CA SER A 316 -4.05 12.75 10.10
C SER A 316 -3.95 13.95 9.16
N VAL A 317 -4.22 13.76 7.87
CA VAL A 317 -4.20 14.85 6.88
C VAL A 317 -5.33 15.85 7.13
N SER A 318 -6.57 15.40 7.21
CA SER A 318 -7.71 16.32 7.43
C SER A 318 -7.70 16.98 8.81
N GLY A 319 -7.25 16.29 9.86
CA GLY A 319 -7.11 16.89 11.19
C GLY A 319 -6.08 18.02 11.22
N ARG A 320 -4.95 17.86 10.52
CA ARG A 320 -3.98 18.95 10.29
C ARG A 320 -4.59 20.11 9.51
N TYR A 321 -5.37 19.80 8.49
CA TYR A 321 -6.11 20.83 7.75
C TYR A 321 -7.07 21.62 8.66
N LEU A 322 -7.80 20.94 9.55
CA LEU A 322 -8.69 21.61 10.51
C LEU A 322 -7.94 22.47 11.52
N ARG A 323 -6.81 21.98 12.03
CA ARG A 323 -5.91 22.74 12.90
C ARG A 323 -5.43 24.02 12.21
N GLN A 324 -5.01 23.93 10.94
CA GLN A 324 -4.64 25.10 10.14
C GLN A 324 -5.80 26.09 9.93
N LYS A 325 -7.04 25.59 9.79
CA LYS A 325 -8.26 26.43 9.71
C LYS A 325 -8.64 27.05 11.06
N GLY A 326 -7.94 26.73 12.14
CA GLY A 326 -8.10 27.30 13.47
C GLY A 326 -9.00 26.51 14.41
N PHE A 327 -9.35 25.26 14.10
CA PHE A 327 -10.05 24.39 15.06
C PHE A 327 -9.12 23.98 16.21
N GLU A 328 -9.55 24.20 17.44
CA GLU A 328 -8.71 24.10 18.64
C GLU A 328 -8.74 22.74 19.31
N ASP A 329 -9.80 21.96 19.11
CA ASP A 329 -9.96 20.64 19.72
C ASP A 329 -10.26 19.57 18.67
N VAL A 330 -9.25 19.25 17.87
CA VAL A 330 -9.29 18.20 16.86
C VAL A 330 -8.62 16.93 17.39
N LYS A 331 -9.40 15.86 17.47
CA LYS A 331 -9.03 14.54 17.99
C LYS A 331 -9.33 13.46 16.96
N MET A 332 -8.53 12.40 16.91
CA MET A 332 -8.74 11.28 15.99
C MET A 332 -8.47 9.93 16.61
N LEU A 333 -9.12 8.89 16.09
CA LEU A 333 -8.89 7.51 16.49
C LEU A 333 -7.54 7.00 15.97
N LYS A 334 -6.60 6.71 16.88
CA LYS A 334 -5.29 6.16 16.53
C LYS A 334 -5.40 4.78 15.90
N GLY A 335 -4.82 4.64 14.71
CA GLY A 335 -4.92 3.41 13.90
C GLY A 335 -6.30 3.19 13.27
N GLY A 336 -7.23 4.14 13.42
CA GLY A 336 -8.55 4.12 12.78
C GLY A 336 -9.45 2.96 13.22
N ILE A 337 -10.50 2.73 12.44
CA ILE A 337 -11.52 1.70 12.68
C ILE A 337 -10.90 0.31 12.78
N THR A 338 -9.81 0.03 12.05
CA THR A 338 -9.05 -1.23 12.17
C THR A 338 -8.53 -1.44 13.60
N SER A 339 -8.00 -0.40 14.25
CA SER A 339 -7.55 -0.49 15.65
C SER A 339 -8.72 -0.63 16.63
N TYR A 340 -9.80 0.11 16.41
CA TYR A 340 -11.01 0.03 17.24
C TYR A 340 -11.69 -1.35 17.15
N GLY A 341 -11.78 -1.94 15.96
CA GLY A 341 -12.35 -3.28 15.79
C GLY A 341 -11.58 -4.34 16.58
N ARG A 342 -10.25 -4.27 16.61
CA ARG A 342 -9.41 -5.16 17.44
C ARG A 342 -9.66 -4.95 18.92
N TYR A 343 -9.76 -3.69 19.35
CA TYR A 343 -10.05 -3.33 20.74
C TYR A 343 -11.39 -3.91 21.21
N VAL A 344 -12.46 -3.74 20.42
CA VAL A 344 -13.80 -4.30 20.72
C VAL A 344 -13.74 -5.82 20.80
N LYS A 345 -13.09 -6.49 19.85
CA LYS A 345 -12.94 -7.96 19.88
C LYS A 345 -12.15 -8.46 21.08
N SER A 346 -11.16 -7.70 21.56
CA SER A 346 -10.36 -8.07 22.73
C SER A 346 -11.11 -7.89 24.06
N LYS A 347 -12.24 -7.16 24.05
CA LYS A 347 -13.05 -6.83 25.23
C LYS A 347 -14.53 -7.19 24.97
N PRO A 348 -14.89 -8.49 24.94
CA PRO A 348 -16.24 -8.93 24.57
C PRO A 348 -17.36 -8.38 25.46
N GLU A 349 -17.04 -7.87 26.65
CA GLU A 349 -17.95 -7.23 27.59
C GLU A 349 -18.41 -5.83 27.16
N ILE A 350 -17.69 -5.15 26.25
CA ILE A 350 -18.05 -3.80 25.81
C ILE A 350 -18.95 -3.85 24.58
N LYS A 351 -19.95 -2.96 24.53
CA LYS A 351 -20.81 -2.81 23.36
C LYS A 351 -20.16 -1.86 22.36
N SER A 352 -19.92 -2.33 21.15
CA SER A 352 -19.38 -1.49 20.06
C SER A 352 -20.30 -0.32 19.71
N HIS A 353 -19.73 0.87 19.54
CA HIS A 353 -20.41 2.01 18.91
C HIS A 353 -20.39 1.92 17.38
N PHE A 354 -19.40 1.21 16.83
CA PHE A 354 -19.35 0.89 15.41
C PHE A 354 -20.26 -0.30 15.11
N VAL A 355 -21.05 -0.20 14.05
CA VAL A 355 -21.92 -1.30 13.57
C VAL A 355 -21.51 -1.72 12.16
N GLY A 356 -21.53 -3.02 11.91
CA GLY A 356 -21.28 -3.64 10.61
C GLY A 356 -19.82 -3.93 10.31
N LYS A 357 -19.44 -3.69 9.06
CA LYS A 357 -18.16 -4.09 8.46
C LYS A 357 -17.27 -2.89 8.19
N ASN A 358 -16.00 -2.95 8.60
CA ASN A 358 -15.00 -1.98 8.19
C ASN A 358 -14.47 -2.33 6.81
N PHE A 359 -14.68 -1.49 5.80
CA PHE A 359 -14.18 -1.74 4.45
C PHE A 359 -12.64 -1.70 4.38
N THR A 360 -12.03 -2.67 3.67
CA THR A 360 -10.58 -2.75 3.44
C THR A 360 -10.24 -2.64 1.95
N PHE A 361 -9.14 -1.97 1.63
CA PHE A 361 -8.68 -1.70 0.26
C PHE A 361 -7.86 -2.86 -0.36
N ASP A 362 -8.26 -4.09 -0.04
CA ASP A 362 -7.59 -5.34 -0.45
C ASP A 362 -8.62 -6.40 -0.84
N GLY A 363 -8.16 -7.62 -1.18
CA GLY A 363 -9.02 -8.71 -1.64
C GLY A 363 -10.16 -9.10 -0.69
N ARG A 364 -10.06 -8.78 0.61
CA ARG A 364 -11.08 -9.13 1.62
C ARG A 364 -12.32 -8.24 1.54
N ARG A 365 -12.17 -7.01 1.02
CA ARG A 365 -13.23 -6.00 0.91
C ARG A 365 -14.00 -5.79 2.21
N GLY A 366 -13.28 -5.88 3.32
CA GLY A 366 -13.71 -5.53 4.66
C GLY A 366 -13.54 -6.60 5.72
N GLU A 367 -13.56 -6.16 6.96
CA GLU A 367 -13.54 -6.95 8.18
C GLU A 367 -14.82 -6.73 8.99
N ARG A 368 -15.43 -7.83 9.43
CA ARG A 368 -16.59 -7.76 10.31
C ARG A 368 -16.15 -7.30 11.71
N ILE A 369 -16.77 -6.24 12.21
CA ILE A 369 -16.59 -5.74 13.58
C ILE A 369 -17.78 -6.16 14.44
N THR A 370 -19.00 -6.04 13.92
CA THR A 370 -20.22 -6.58 14.55
C THR A 370 -21.03 -7.39 13.56
N GLU A 371 -21.96 -8.20 14.07
CA GLU A 371 -22.87 -9.03 13.26
C GLU A 371 -23.97 -8.22 12.56
N ASP A 372 -24.07 -6.91 12.83
CA ASP A 372 -25.06 -6.06 12.19
C ASP A 372 -24.85 -6.00 10.67
N VAL A 373 -25.92 -6.17 9.90
CA VAL A 373 -25.95 -5.92 8.46
C VAL A 373 -26.78 -4.66 8.25
N ILE A 374 -26.10 -3.54 8.02
CA ILE A 374 -26.73 -2.21 7.93
C ILE A 374 -26.95 -1.74 6.48
N SER A 375 -26.64 -2.59 5.51
CA SER A 375 -26.79 -2.34 4.07
C SER A 375 -27.69 -3.37 3.41
N SER A 376 -27.98 -3.14 2.13
CA SER A 376 -28.82 -4.01 1.31
C SER A 376 -28.20 -4.20 -0.05
N CYS A 377 -28.47 -5.34 -0.67
CA CYS A 377 -28.07 -5.60 -2.04
C CYS A 377 -28.65 -4.53 -2.97
N HIS A 378 -27.81 -3.92 -3.80
CA HIS A 378 -28.21 -2.85 -4.72
C HIS A 378 -29.15 -3.33 -5.84
N GLN A 379 -29.31 -4.64 -6.02
CA GLN A 379 -30.09 -5.23 -7.11
C GLN A 379 -31.45 -5.79 -6.68
N CYS A 380 -31.58 -6.23 -5.43
CA CYS A 380 -32.82 -6.84 -4.91
C CYS A 380 -33.25 -6.32 -3.54
N SER A 381 -32.49 -5.39 -2.95
CA SER A 381 -32.76 -4.79 -1.63
C SER A 381 -32.78 -5.76 -0.44
N THR A 382 -32.42 -7.03 -0.63
CA THR A 382 -32.23 -7.98 0.49
C THR A 382 -31.06 -7.51 1.38
N PRO A 383 -31.19 -7.52 2.72
CA PRO A 383 -30.10 -7.17 3.63
C PRO A 383 -28.82 -7.93 3.31
N HIS A 384 -27.75 -7.18 3.00
CA HIS A 384 -26.46 -7.74 2.63
C HIS A 384 -25.38 -6.65 2.67
N ASP A 385 -24.14 -7.03 2.96
CA ASP A 385 -23.00 -6.11 3.13
C ASP A 385 -21.73 -6.55 2.36
N ASN A 386 -21.86 -7.50 1.43
CA ASN A 386 -20.75 -7.91 0.58
C ASN A 386 -20.56 -6.95 -0.59
N ILE A 387 -19.50 -6.14 -0.50
CA ILE A 387 -19.07 -5.28 -1.59
C ILE A 387 -18.26 -6.08 -2.60
N THR A 388 -18.56 -5.91 -3.89
CA THR A 388 -17.81 -6.51 -5.00
C THR A 388 -17.61 -5.52 -6.14
N ASN A 389 -16.68 -5.84 -7.04
CA ASN A 389 -16.52 -5.11 -8.29
C ASN A 389 -17.37 -5.76 -9.38
N CYS A 390 -17.92 -4.96 -10.28
CA CYS A 390 -18.55 -5.46 -11.49
C CYS A 390 -17.57 -6.32 -12.30
N ALA A 391 -18.00 -7.51 -12.70
CA ALA A 391 -17.24 -8.41 -13.57
C ALA A 391 -16.97 -7.80 -14.96
N ASN A 392 -17.81 -6.86 -15.41
CA ASN A 392 -17.48 -6.04 -16.57
C ASN A 392 -16.30 -5.13 -16.24
N THR A 393 -15.12 -5.49 -16.73
CA THR A 393 -13.87 -4.77 -16.49
C THR A 393 -13.84 -3.37 -17.10
N ARG A 394 -14.82 -2.98 -17.93
CA ARG A 394 -14.98 -1.60 -18.42
C ARG A 394 -15.79 -0.72 -17.47
N CYS A 395 -16.60 -1.32 -16.59
CA CYS A 395 -17.49 -0.60 -15.67
C CYS A 395 -16.77 -0.20 -14.39
N HIS A 396 -16.00 -1.11 -13.80
CA HIS A 396 -15.29 -0.92 -12.53
C HIS A 396 -16.17 -0.51 -11.33
N ALA A 397 -17.50 -0.60 -11.45
CA ALA A 397 -18.40 -0.24 -10.37
C ALA A 397 -18.18 -1.10 -9.12
N LEU A 398 -18.20 -0.45 -7.97
CA LEU A 398 -18.12 -1.06 -6.65
C LEU A 398 -19.51 -1.02 -6.02
N PHE A 399 -20.09 -2.17 -5.71
CA PHE A 399 -21.50 -2.27 -5.31
C PHE A 399 -21.75 -3.48 -4.39
N ILE A 400 -22.89 -3.49 -3.70
CA ILE A 400 -23.27 -4.53 -2.76
C ILE A 400 -24.13 -5.59 -3.48
N GLN A 401 -23.69 -6.85 -3.41
CA GLN A 401 -24.32 -7.94 -4.14
C GLN A 401 -24.52 -9.19 -3.29
N CYS A 402 -25.76 -9.64 -3.15
CA CYS A 402 -26.07 -10.91 -2.49
C CYS A 402 -25.74 -12.13 -3.39
N PRO A 403 -25.57 -13.33 -2.83
CA PRO A 403 -25.23 -14.54 -3.60
C PRO A 403 -26.24 -14.85 -4.73
N THR A 404 -27.54 -14.67 -4.49
CA THR A 404 -28.58 -14.90 -5.49
C THR A 404 -28.42 -13.98 -6.69
N CYS A 405 -28.16 -12.70 -6.46
CA CYS A 405 -27.96 -11.73 -7.52
C CYS A 405 -26.60 -11.91 -8.22
N SER A 406 -25.56 -12.31 -7.48
CA SER A 406 -24.25 -12.67 -8.03
C SER A 406 -24.36 -13.81 -9.04
N GLN A 407 -25.13 -14.86 -8.72
CA GLN A 407 -25.41 -15.96 -9.64
C GLN A 407 -26.26 -15.52 -10.83
N LYS A 408 -27.36 -14.78 -10.58
CA LYS A 408 -28.28 -14.31 -11.62
C LYS A 408 -27.60 -13.40 -12.66
N TRP A 409 -26.70 -12.53 -12.21
CA TRP A 409 -26.08 -11.50 -13.04
C TRP A 409 -24.59 -11.74 -13.29
N ASN A 410 -24.08 -12.96 -13.05
CA ASN A 410 -22.68 -13.33 -13.23
C ASN A 410 -21.69 -12.29 -12.67
N ASN A 411 -21.91 -11.86 -11.41
CA ASN A 411 -21.12 -10.82 -10.73
C ASN A 411 -21.11 -9.43 -11.39
N THR A 412 -22.10 -9.10 -12.23
CA THR A 412 -22.24 -7.76 -12.81
C THR A 412 -23.21 -6.88 -12.02
N CYS A 413 -23.06 -5.56 -12.13
CA CYS A 413 -23.87 -4.59 -11.38
C CYS A 413 -25.30 -4.48 -11.88
N GLY A 414 -25.61 -4.98 -13.07
CA GLY A 414 -26.97 -4.96 -13.61
C GLY A 414 -27.06 -5.55 -15.02
N PRO A 415 -28.27 -5.52 -15.62
CA PRO A 415 -28.56 -6.17 -16.91
C PRO A 415 -27.66 -5.71 -18.05
N GLU A 416 -27.32 -4.41 -18.11
CA GLU A 416 -26.48 -3.86 -19.18
C GLU A 416 -25.05 -4.43 -19.12
N CYS A 417 -24.46 -4.47 -17.93
CA CYS A 417 -23.13 -5.06 -17.75
C CYS A 417 -23.14 -6.57 -17.92
N HIS A 418 -24.23 -7.24 -17.53
CA HIS A 418 -24.42 -8.67 -17.79
C HIS A 418 -24.38 -8.97 -19.29
N HIS A 419 -25.23 -8.27 -20.05
CA HIS A 419 -25.28 -8.40 -21.50
C HIS A 419 -23.92 -8.12 -22.15
N ALA A 420 -23.24 -7.05 -21.73
CA ALA A 420 -21.92 -6.69 -22.26
C ALA A 420 -20.85 -7.78 -22.04
N VAL A 421 -20.91 -8.49 -20.91
CA VAL A 421 -20.01 -9.61 -20.61
C VAL A 421 -20.37 -10.86 -21.41
N GLU A 422 -21.66 -11.15 -21.58
CA GLU A 422 -22.13 -12.33 -22.32
C GLU A 422 -21.86 -12.25 -23.82
N THR A 423 -22.12 -11.08 -24.43
CA THR A 423 -22.05 -10.93 -25.89
C THR A 423 -20.70 -10.38 -26.36
N GLY A 424 -19.89 -9.83 -25.46
CA GLY A 424 -18.72 -9.01 -25.80
C GLY A 424 -19.07 -7.66 -26.45
N CYS A 425 -20.36 -7.41 -26.68
CA CYS A 425 -20.94 -6.22 -27.27
C CYS A 425 -21.80 -5.53 -26.21
N GLY A 426 -21.29 -4.45 -25.65
CA GLY A 426 -22.05 -3.58 -24.77
C GLY A 426 -21.84 -2.14 -25.19
N PRO A 427 -22.73 -1.21 -24.79
CA PRO A 427 -22.46 0.20 -24.96
C PRO A 427 -21.06 0.48 -24.40
N ALA A 428 -20.26 1.27 -25.14
CA ALA A 428 -19.04 1.81 -24.57
C ALA A 428 -19.43 2.49 -23.26
N VAL A 429 -18.75 2.14 -22.15
CA VAL A 429 -18.99 2.80 -20.87
C VAL A 429 -18.46 4.22 -21.03
N THR A 430 -19.29 5.13 -21.55
CA THR A 430 -18.97 6.53 -21.80
C THR A 430 -19.20 7.39 -20.57
N LYS A 431 -19.82 6.84 -19.53
CA LYS A 431 -20.07 7.55 -18.27
C LYS A 431 -18.96 7.21 -17.27
N PRO A 432 -18.27 8.22 -16.69
CA PRO A 432 -17.43 8.01 -15.51
C PRO A 432 -18.21 7.22 -14.45
N TYR A 433 -17.54 6.35 -13.67
CA TYR A 433 -18.18 5.69 -12.54
C TYR A 433 -18.81 6.75 -11.62
N ASP A 434 -20.12 6.65 -11.44
CA ASP A 434 -20.89 7.53 -10.57
C ASP A 434 -21.85 6.66 -9.77
N TYR A 435 -21.53 6.49 -8.49
CA TYR A 435 -22.31 5.68 -7.59
C TYR A 435 -23.75 6.21 -7.44
N HIS A 436 -23.94 7.52 -7.36
CA HIS A 436 -25.24 8.14 -7.12
C HIS A 436 -26.18 8.02 -8.32
N THR A 437 -25.63 7.92 -9.53
CA THR A 437 -26.46 7.72 -10.74
C THR A 437 -26.51 6.28 -11.23
N GLN A 438 -25.48 5.46 -10.96
CA GLN A 438 -25.37 4.11 -11.52
C GLN A 438 -25.66 2.99 -10.52
N VAL A 439 -25.46 3.25 -9.22
CA VAL A 439 -25.55 2.23 -8.17
C VAL A 439 -26.68 2.53 -7.18
N ARG A 440 -26.90 3.81 -6.83
CA ARG A 440 -27.95 4.27 -5.92
C ARG A 440 -28.67 5.53 -6.43
N PRO A 441 -29.43 5.43 -7.54
CA PRO A 441 -30.22 6.54 -8.06
C PRO A 441 -31.14 7.12 -6.99
N GLY A 442 -31.00 8.42 -6.71
CA GLY A 442 -31.81 9.15 -5.71
C GLY A 442 -31.17 9.33 -4.33
N SER A 443 -29.91 8.90 -4.11
CA SER A 443 -29.23 9.14 -2.83
C SER A 443 -28.62 10.54 -2.68
N LEU A 444 -28.84 11.43 -3.66
CA LEU A 444 -28.47 12.84 -3.50
C LEU A 444 -29.11 13.32 -2.20
N LEU A 445 -28.28 13.73 -1.25
CA LEU A 445 -28.67 14.57 -0.13
C LEU A 445 -29.31 15.84 -0.69
N THR A 446 -30.58 15.74 -1.01
CA THR A 446 -31.50 16.85 -1.04
C THR A 446 -32.19 16.83 0.31
N THR A 447 -31.93 17.87 1.11
CA THR A 447 -32.88 18.46 2.07
C THR A 447 -32.98 18.01 3.55
N GLU A 448 -32.03 17.28 4.16
CA GLU A 448 -32.12 17.02 5.62
C GLU A 448 -30.93 17.44 6.51
N ILE A 449 -29.86 18.03 5.97
CA ILE A 449 -28.79 18.60 6.80
C ILE A 449 -29.20 19.96 7.44
N SER A 450 -30.33 20.55 7.03
CA SER A 450 -30.81 21.84 7.55
C SER A 450 -31.71 21.75 8.81
N LYS A 451 -31.88 20.57 9.43
CA LYS A 451 -32.77 20.42 10.61
C LYS A 451 -32.10 19.99 11.91
N ALA A 452 -30.77 19.90 11.94
CA ALA A 452 -30.02 19.77 13.18
C ALA A 452 -29.16 21.03 13.38
N ALA A 453 -29.82 22.13 13.76
CA ALA A 453 -29.21 23.36 14.24
C ALA A 453 -29.47 23.49 15.74
#